data_AF-A0A699KVI1-F1
#
_entry.id   AF-A0A699KVI1-F1
#
_cell.length_a   1.000
_cell.length_b   1.000
_cell.length_c   1.000
_cell.angle_alpha   90.00
_cell.angle_beta   90.00
_cell.angle_gamma   90.00
#
_symmetry.space_group_name_H-M   'P 1'
#
loop_
_entity.id
_entity.type
_entity.pdbx_description
1 polymer ?
#
loop_
_entity_poly.entity_id
_entity_poly.type
_entity_poly.pdbx_seq_one_letter_code
_entity_poly.pdbx_strand_id
1 'polypeptide(L)'
;MRIDELHKFSDDTLNDVQTTLDDRLKGIRMKYLPQTLWRRSDKERAATIIQAIDKQLKTMRIMRSLEKFVGGRLYESDFRMLQRTV
;
A
#
# COMPACT_ATOMS: atom_id res chain seq x y z
N MET A 1 5.47 16.35 0.67
CA MET A 1 4.28 16.10 1.49
C MET A 1 3.08 15.96 0.54
N ARG A 2 2.66 14.72 0.25
CA ARG A 2 1.57 14.35 -0.69
C ARG A 2 0.80 13.12 -0.20
N ILE A 3 0.85 12.85 1.11
CA ILE A 3 0.28 11.65 1.74
C ILE A 3 -1.11 11.97 2.32
N ASP A 4 -1.39 13.24 2.59
CA ASP A 4 -2.68 13.72 3.13
C ASP A 4 -3.86 13.61 2.15
N GLU A 5 -3.61 13.55 0.84
CA GLU A 5 -4.69 13.45 -0.16
C GLU A 5 -5.30 12.03 -0.25
N LEU A 6 -4.55 10.99 0.13
CA LEU A 6 -5.03 9.61 0.21
C LEU A 6 -5.99 9.38 1.38
N HIS A 7 -6.08 10.32 2.34
CA HIS A 7 -6.94 10.23 3.51
C HIS A 7 -8.44 10.39 3.19
N LYS A 8 -8.79 10.97 2.03
CA LYS A 8 -10.19 11.22 1.62
C LYS A 8 -10.89 10.02 0.96
N PHE A 9 -10.16 8.95 0.65
CA PHE A 9 -10.75 7.76 0.06
C PHE A 9 -11.13 6.79 1.18
N SER A 10 -12.44 6.63 1.41
CA SER A 10 -12.95 5.58 2.30
C SER A 10 -12.54 4.19 1.77
N ASP A 11 -12.54 3.19 2.66
CA ASP A 11 -12.18 1.81 2.30
C ASP A 11 -13.01 1.27 1.11
N ASP A 12 -14.28 1.68 0.99
CA ASP A 12 -15.15 1.33 -0.13
C ASP A 12 -14.67 1.93 -1.46
N THR A 13 -14.21 3.18 -1.44
CA THR A 13 -13.72 3.85 -2.66
C THR A 13 -12.37 3.28 -3.10
N LEU A 14 -11.53 2.86 -2.14
CA LEU A 14 -10.29 2.16 -2.43
C LEU A 14 -10.54 0.78 -3.04
N ASN A 15 -11.57 0.07 -2.57
CA ASN A 15 -11.95 -1.23 -3.10
C ASN A 15 -12.48 -1.12 -4.54
N ASP A 16 -13.30 -0.11 -4.84
CA ASP A 16 -13.82 0.15 -6.19
C ASP A 16 -12.71 0.56 -7.18
N VAL A 17 -11.74 1.38 -6.73
CA VAL A 17 -10.53 1.68 -7.49
C VAL A 17 -9.71 0.41 -7.75
N GLN A 18 -9.61 -0.49 -6.76
CA GLN A 18 -8.89 -1.75 -6.90
C GLN A 18 -9.56 -2.68 -7.93
N THR A 19 -10.89 -2.77 -7.93
CA THR A 19 -11.66 -3.53 -8.92
C THR A 19 -11.51 -2.94 -10.33
N THR A 20 -11.64 -1.62 -10.46
CA THR A 20 -11.48 -0.92 -11.74
C THR A 20 -10.07 -1.10 -12.32
N LEU A 21 -9.05 -1.08 -11.46
CA LEU A 21 -7.67 -1.31 -11.86
C LEU A 21 -7.45 -2.75 -12.32
N ASP A 22 -8.01 -3.74 -11.62
CA ASP A 22 -7.93 -5.17 -11.98
C ASP A 22 -8.58 -5.45 -13.34
N ASP A 23 -9.76 -4.89 -13.60
CA ASP A 23 -10.46 -5.06 -14.87
C ASP A 23 -9.70 -4.42 -16.03
N ARG A 24 -9.10 -3.24 -15.81
CA ARG A 24 -8.24 -2.60 -16.81
C ARG A 24 -6.97 -3.39 -17.06
N LEU A 25 -6.37 -3.97 -16.02
CA LEU A 25 -5.22 -4.87 -16.14
C LEU A 25 -5.58 -6.16 -16.89
N LYS A 26 -6.75 -6.75 -16.63
CA LYS A 26 -7.27 -7.89 -17.40
C LYS A 26 -7.45 -7.53 -18.86
N GLY A 27 -7.96 -6.34 -19.18
CA GLY A 27 -8.07 -5.85 -20.55
C GLY A 27 -6.72 -5.71 -21.25
N ILE A 28 -5.72 -5.11 -20.57
CA ILE A 28 -4.35 -4.99 -21.09
C ILE A 28 -3.73 -6.37 -21.32
N ARG A 29 -3.91 -7.27 -20.34
CA ARG A 29 -3.47 -8.67 -20.39
C ARG A 29 -4.10 -9.42 -21.56
N MET A 30 -5.41 -9.32 -21.77
CA MET A 30 -6.08 -9.97 -22.91
C MET A 30 -5.62 -9.40 -24.26
N LYS A 31 -5.41 -8.08 -24.35
CA LYS A 31 -5.16 -7.38 -25.62
C LYS A 31 -3.69 -7.45 -26.07
N TYR A 32 -2.75 -7.47 -25.14
CA TYR A 32 -1.31 -7.39 -25.45
C TYR A 32 -0.49 -8.58 -24.94
N LEU A 33 -1.04 -9.40 -24.04
CA LEU A 33 -0.33 -10.50 -23.40
C LEU A 33 -1.15 -11.80 -23.50
N PRO A 34 -1.24 -12.40 -24.71
CA PRO A 34 -1.94 -13.67 -24.84
C PRO A 34 -1.32 -14.68 -23.87
N GLN A 35 -2.14 -15.53 -23.25
CA GLN A 35 -1.72 -16.47 -22.18
C GLN A 35 -0.52 -17.36 -22.54
N THR A 36 -0.15 -17.44 -23.82
CA THR A 36 1.03 -18.13 -24.36
C THR A 36 2.35 -17.43 -24.07
N LEU A 37 2.37 -16.12 -23.79
CA LEU A 37 3.59 -15.35 -23.51
C LEU A 37 3.92 -15.26 -22.02
N TRP A 38 2.95 -15.59 -21.15
CA TRP A 38 3.15 -15.62 -19.70
C TRP A 38 3.85 -16.91 -19.31
N ARG A 39 5.19 -16.90 -19.34
CA ARG A 39 5.97 -18.06 -18.90
C ARG A 39 5.73 -18.29 -17.41
N ARG A 40 5.87 -19.54 -16.96
CA ARG A 40 5.75 -19.91 -15.54
C ARG A 40 6.63 -19.03 -14.64
N SER A 41 7.79 -18.62 -15.14
CA SER A 41 8.71 -17.66 -14.51
C SER A 41 8.10 -16.27 -14.28
N ASP A 42 7.27 -15.76 -15.20
CA ASP A 42 6.64 -14.45 -15.05
C ASP A 42 5.50 -14.50 -14.03
N LYS A 43 4.83 -15.64 -13.88
CA LYS A 43 3.85 -15.87 -12.80
C LYS A 43 4.53 -15.90 -11.43
N GLU A 44 5.65 -16.61 -11.33
CA GLU A 44 6.44 -16.66 -10.09
C GLU A 44 6.99 -15.28 -9.71
N ARG A 45 7.55 -14.53 -10.66
CA ARG A 45 8.02 -13.15 -10.41
C ARG A 45 6.89 -12.23 -9.97
N ALA A 46 5.72 -12.29 -10.62
CA ALA A 46 4.56 -11.50 -10.21
C ALA A 46 4.10 -11.87 -8.79
N ALA A 47 4.05 -13.16 -8.46
CA ALA A 47 3.70 -13.63 -7.12
C ALA A 47 4.71 -13.14 -6.06
N THR A 48 6.01 -13.15 -6.35
CA THR A 48 7.04 -12.62 -5.45
C THR A 48 6.87 -11.11 -5.22
N ILE A 49 6.57 -10.33 -6.27
CA ILE A 49 6.33 -8.89 -6.15
C ILE A 49 5.07 -8.62 -5.31
N ILE A 50 3.97 -9.35 -5.57
CA ILE A 50 2.73 -9.23 -4.79
C ILE A 50 2.99 -9.58 -3.31
N GLN A 51 3.73 -10.64 -3.02
CA GLN A 51 4.11 -11.01 -1.65
C GLN A 51 5.00 -9.95 -0.99
N ALA A 52 5.93 -9.34 -1.72
CA ALA A 52 6.76 -8.27 -1.19
C ALA A 52 5.92 -7.03 -0.83
N ILE A 53 4.93 -6.68 -1.66
CA ILE A 53 3.99 -5.60 -1.39
C ILE A 53 3.12 -5.92 -0.17
N ASP A 54 2.55 -7.13 -0.09
CA ASP A 54 1.75 -7.55 1.07
C ASP A 54 2.56 -7.50 2.37
N LYS A 55 3.82 -7.97 2.34
CA LYS A 55 4.73 -7.90 3.49
C LYS A 55 4.98 -6.46 3.94
N GLN A 56 5.22 -5.54 3.00
CA GLN A 56 5.41 -4.12 3.30
C GLN A 56 4.13 -3.49 3.86
N LEU A 57 2.96 -3.78 3.27
CA LEU A 57 1.65 -3.32 3.76
C LEU A 57 1.34 -3.82 5.16
N LYS A 58 1.68 -5.07 5.47
CA LYS A 58 1.49 -5.67 6.80
C LYS A 58 2.36 -4.97 7.85
N THR A 59 3.62 -4.67 7.52
CA THR A 59 4.50 -3.88 8.40
C THR A 59 3.93 -2.48 8.64
N MET A 60 3.46 -1.79 7.59
CA MET A 60 2.85 -0.46 7.74
C MET A 60 1.55 -0.50 8.56
N ARG A 61 0.72 -1.52 8.40
CA ARG A 61 -0.48 -1.74 9.26
C ARG A 61 -0.11 -1.91 10.72
N ILE A 62 0.93 -2.70 11.02
CA ILE A 62 1.40 -2.93 12.38
C ILE A 62 1.95 -1.63 12.98
N MET A 63 2.82 -0.90 12.28
CA MET A 63 3.32 0.40 12.74
C MET A 63 2.18 1.38 13.02
N ARG A 64 1.18 1.46 12.14
CA ARG A 64 0.02 2.35 12.33
C ARG A 64 -0.84 1.95 13.52
N SER A 65 -1.01 0.64 13.79
CA SER A 65 -1.69 0.17 15.00
C SER A 65 -0.90 0.47 16.26
N LEU A 66 0.43 0.38 16.20
CA LEU A 66 1.33 0.73 17.29
C LEU A 66 1.33 2.23 17.54
N GLU A 67 1.33 3.06 16.49
CA GLU A 67 1.21 4.51 16.56
C GLU A 67 -0.13 4.93 17.16
N LYS A 68 -1.25 4.29 16.78
CA LYS A 68 -2.56 4.53 17.42
C LYS A 68 -2.57 4.09 18.89
N PHE A 69 -1.87 3.01 19.21
CA PHE A 69 -1.73 2.50 20.57
C PHE A 69 -0.88 3.44 21.46
N VAL A 70 0.20 3.99 20.91
CA VAL A 70 1.10 4.95 21.57
C VAL A 70 0.50 6.37 21.59
N GLY A 71 -0.21 6.78 20.54
CA GLY A 71 -0.84 8.09 20.37
C GLY A 71 -2.02 8.35 21.30
N GLY A 72 -2.50 7.34 22.04
CA GLY A 72 -3.41 7.54 23.18
C GLY A 72 -2.70 7.85 24.51
N ARG A 73 -1.36 7.76 24.57
CA ARG A 73 -0.55 7.81 25.80
C ARG A 73 0.79 8.55 25.58
N LEU A 74 0.73 9.89 25.49
CA LEU A 74 1.88 10.81 25.64
C LEU A 74 3.00 10.68 24.58
N TYR A 75 2.83 11.23 23.37
CA TYR A 75 3.99 11.49 22.48
C TYR A 75 3.82 12.69 21.55
N GLU A 76 3.04 13.70 21.97
CA GLU A 76 2.97 14.98 21.24
C GLU A 76 3.93 16.05 21.81
N SER A 77 4.46 15.83 23.03
CA SER A 77 5.33 16.80 23.71
C SER A 77 6.82 16.65 23.40
N ASP A 78 7.31 15.44 23.10
CA ASP A 78 8.76 15.17 23.09
C ASP A 78 9.45 15.50 21.75
N PHE A 79 8.75 15.34 20.61
CA PHE A 79 9.32 15.70 19.31
C PHE A 79 9.49 17.21 19.11
N ARG A 80 8.68 18.03 19.79
CA ARG A 80 8.79 19.50 19.71
C ARG A 80 9.93 20.05 20.56
N MET A 81 10.41 19.30 21.57
CA MET A 81 11.58 19.70 22.36
C MET A 81 12.90 19.44 21.64
N LEU A 82 12.97 18.42 20.77
CA LEU A 82 14.17 18.08 20.00
C LEU A 82 14.49 19.08 18.87
N GLN A 83 13.54 19.93 18.46
CA GLN A 83 13.77 20.97 17.44
C GLN A 83 14.25 22.31 18.01
N ARG A 84 14.37 22.46 19.34
CA ARG A 84 14.72 23.74 19.98
C ARG A 84 16.08 23.74 20.69
N THR A 85 16.99 22.88 20.23
CA THR A 85 18.40 22.90 20.65
C THR A 85 19.30 22.78 19.42
N VAL A 86 19.28 23.82 18.58
CA VAL A 86 20.42 24.30 17.77
C VAL A 86 20.36 25.83 17.82
#